data_AF-A0A4R5QKX4-F1
#
_entry.id   AF-A0A4R5QKX4-F1
#
_cell.length_a   1.000
_cell.length_b   1.000
_cell.length_c   1.000
_cell.angle_alpha   90.00
_cell.angle_beta   90.00
_cell.angle_gamma   90.00
#
_symmetry.space_group_name_H-M   'P 1'
#
loop_
_entity.id
_entity.type
_entity.pdbx_description
1 polymer ?
#
loop_
_entity_poly.entity_id
_entity_poly.type
_entity_poly.pdbx_seq_one_letter_code
_entity_poly.pdbx_strand_id
1 'polypeptide(L)'
;MARKPSRPRPVDAAILRLMALVAKGVAPHRMAREVEIIAGEWAAAPEADPAEVRDRLDQLRELIAAGVADAEEQVLDVDTSEPAAVKQAAATLAALRATQEATARALEAA
;
A
#
# COMPACT_ATOMS: atom_id res chain seq x y z
N MET A 1 -26.80 -23.92 2.83
CA MET A 1 -25.44 -23.89 3.42
C MET A 1 -24.90 -22.47 3.29
N ALA A 2 -24.75 -21.74 4.39
CA ALA A 2 -24.20 -20.38 4.36
C ALA A 2 -22.67 -20.46 4.16
N ARG A 3 -22.16 -19.93 3.04
CA ARG A 3 -20.71 -19.73 2.87
C ARG A 3 -20.26 -18.74 3.93
N LYS A 4 -19.49 -19.22 4.91
CA LYS A 4 -18.80 -18.39 5.89
C LYS A 4 -17.95 -17.39 5.10
N PRO A 5 -18.01 -16.07 5.36
CA PRO A 5 -17.18 -15.12 4.63
C PRO A 5 -15.72 -15.50 4.86
N SER A 6 -15.03 -15.89 3.79
CA SER A 6 -13.58 -16.11 3.82
C SER A 6 -12.96 -14.82 4.32
N ARG A 7 -12.20 -14.90 5.42
CA ARG A 7 -11.38 -13.77 5.86
C ARG A 7 -10.47 -13.40 4.67
N PRO A 8 -10.39 -12.13 4.25
CA PRO A 8 -9.49 -11.73 3.18
C PRO A 8 -8.07 -12.15 3.55
N ARG A 9 -7.27 -12.56 2.57
CA ARG A 9 -5.86 -12.93 2.80
C ARG A 9 -5.15 -11.70 3.39
N PRO A 10 -4.14 -11.87 4.26
CA PRO A 10 -3.48 -10.74 4.93
C PRO A 10 -3.04 -9.62 3.97
N VAL A 11 -2.48 -9.99 2.81
CA VAL A 11 -2.07 -9.04 1.77
C VAL A 11 -3.27 -8.29 1.18
N ASP A 12 -4.37 -8.97 0.85
CA ASP A 12 -5.59 -8.34 0.32
C ASP A 12 -6.16 -7.33 1.34
N ALA A 13 -6.14 -7.68 2.63
CA ALA A 13 -6.60 -6.80 3.70
C ALA A 13 -5.70 -5.56 3.86
N ALA A 14 -4.38 -5.73 3.75
CA ALA A 14 -3.43 -4.62 3.78
C ALA A 14 -3.63 -3.67 2.57
N ILE A 15 -3.81 -4.21 1.37
CA ILE A 15 -4.08 -3.41 0.17
C ILE A 15 -5.38 -2.60 0.33
N LEU A 16 -6.47 -3.24 0.79
CA LEU A 16 -7.73 -2.53 1.04
C LEU A 16 -7.57 -1.40 2.07
N ARG A 17 -6.81 -1.64 3.14
CA ARG A 17 -6.52 -0.66 4.18
C ARG A 17 -5.73 0.53 3.62
N LEU A 18 -4.69 0.27 2.83
CA LEU A 18 -3.86 1.30 2.19
C LEU A 18 -4.65 2.11 1.15
N MET A 19 -5.42 1.46 0.28
CA MET A 19 -6.27 2.14 -0.71
C MET A 19 -7.30 3.06 -0.03
N ALA A 20 -7.88 2.63 1.09
CA ALA A 20 -8.81 3.47 1.84
C ALA A 20 -8.15 4.74 2.43
N LEU A 21 -6.85 4.70 2.74
CA LEU A 21 -6.10 5.88 3.19
C LEU A 21 -5.73 6.79 2.02
N VAL A 22 -5.32 6.23 0.88
CA VAL A 22 -5.06 6.98 -0.35
C VAL A 22 -6.32 7.74 -0.80
N ALA A 23 -7.48 7.07 -0.81
CA ALA A 23 -8.76 7.69 -1.16
C ALA A 23 -9.16 8.84 -0.23
N LYS A 24 -8.63 8.87 1.01
CA LYS A 24 -8.83 9.97 1.97
C LYS A 24 -7.80 11.09 1.84
N GLY A 25 -6.86 11.00 0.89
CA GLY A 25 -5.78 11.97 0.72
C GLY A 25 -4.80 11.98 1.90
N VAL A 26 -4.57 10.83 2.52
CA VAL A 26 -3.65 10.71 3.66
C VAL A 26 -2.22 11.06 3.22
N ALA A 27 -1.52 11.85 4.04
CA ALA A 27 -0.19 12.34 3.72
C ALA A 27 0.84 11.19 3.58
N PRO A 28 1.88 11.34 2.71
CA PRO A 28 2.84 10.28 2.43
C PRO A 28 3.54 9.69 3.66
N HIS A 29 3.93 10.51 4.63
CA HIS A 29 4.57 10.03 5.88
C HIS A 29 3.63 9.15 6.72
N ARG A 30 2.31 9.43 6.70
CA ARG A 30 1.31 8.61 7.38
C ARG A 30 1.08 7.30 6.64
N MET A 31 1.15 7.31 5.31
CA MET A 31 1.11 6.09 4.50
C MET A 31 2.30 5.17 4.80
N ALA A 32 3.51 5.73 4.82
CA ALA A 32 4.71 4.98 5.20
C ALA A 32 4.59 4.37 6.61
N ARG A 33 4.08 5.15 7.58
CA ARG A 33 3.83 4.66 8.93
C ARG A 33 2.81 3.52 8.98
N GLU A 34 1.79 3.54 8.13
CA GLU A 34 0.81 2.47 8.07
C GLU A 34 1.43 1.14 7.61
N VAL A 35 2.35 1.19 6.64
CA VAL A 35 3.09 0.01 6.20
C VAL A 35 3.93 -0.58 7.33
N GLU A 36 4.62 0.26 8.11
CA GLU A 36 5.38 -0.18 9.28
C GLU A 36 4.48 -0.88 10.31
N ILE A 37 3.27 -0.35 10.52
CA ILE A 37 2.27 -0.95 11.42
C ILE A 37 1.83 -2.31 10.88
N ILE A 38 1.49 -2.42 9.60
CA ILE A 38 1.08 -3.68 8.96
C ILE A 38 2.20 -4.73 9.05
N ALA A 39 3.43 -4.35 8.73
CA ALA A 39 4.59 -5.23 8.82
C ALA A 39 4.82 -5.70 10.26
N GLY A 40 4.72 -4.79 11.24
CA GLY A 40 4.82 -5.12 12.65
C GLY A 40 3.70 -6.03 13.15
N GLU A 41 2.45 -5.80 12.69
CA GLU A 41 1.30 -6.67 12.99
C GLU A 41 1.53 -8.10 12.46
N TRP A 42 2.09 -8.25 11.26
CA TRP A 42 2.41 -9.55 10.69
C TRP A 42 3.54 -10.25 11.44
N ALA A 43 4.61 -9.54 11.76
CA ALA A 43 5.76 -10.09 12.48
C ALA A 43 5.45 -10.46 13.94
N ALA A 44 4.52 -9.73 14.58
CA ALA A 44 4.13 -9.96 15.97
C ALA A 44 3.02 -11.03 16.12
N ALA A 45 2.52 -11.61 15.02
CA ALA A 45 1.48 -12.62 15.10
C ALA A 45 2.01 -13.89 15.81
N PRO A 46 1.22 -14.56 16.67
CA PRO A 46 1.69 -15.70 17.48
C PRO A 46 2.27 -16.88 16.69
N GLU A 47 1.87 -17.04 15.43
CA GLU A 47 2.30 -18.09 14.51
C GLU A 47 3.07 -17.51 13.31
N ALA A 48 3.67 -16.33 13.47
CA ALA A 48 4.42 -15.69 12.40
C ALA A 48 5.69 -16.49 12.06
N ASP A 49 5.72 -17.08 10.86
CA ASP A 49 6.95 -17.53 10.24
C ASP A 49 7.62 -16.34 9.52
N PRO A 50 8.89 -15.98 9.84
CA PRO A 50 9.62 -14.94 9.13
C PRO A 50 9.62 -15.10 7.61
N ALA A 51 9.72 -16.34 7.10
CA ALA A 51 9.67 -16.60 5.65
C ALA A 51 8.31 -16.21 5.06
N GLU A 52 7.21 -16.57 5.72
CA GLU A 52 5.87 -16.17 5.27
C GLU A 52 5.65 -14.66 5.38
N VAL A 53 6.17 -14.01 6.41
CA VAL A 53 6.08 -12.55 6.56
C VAL A 53 6.82 -11.86 5.42
N ARG A 54 8.02 -12.35 5.08
CA ARG A 54 8.80 -11.87 3.94
C ARG A 54 8.06 -12.07 2.62
N ASP A 55 7.48 -13.24 2.39
CA ASP A 55 6.68 -13.53 1.18
C ASP A 55 5.46 -12.60 1.07
N ARG A 56 4.79 -12.30 2.19
CA ARG A 56 3.66 -11.35 2.21
C ARG A 56 4.11 -9.92 1.92
N LEU A 57 5.25 -9.49 2.47
CA LEU A 57 5.84 -8.18 2.19
C LEU A 57 6.29 -8.05 0.73
N ASP A 58 6.82 -9.13 0.15
CA ASP A 58 7.21 -9.17 -1.26
C ASP A 58 5.99 -9.06 -2.19
N GLN A 59 4.94 -9.84 -1.92
CA GLN A 59 3.65 -9.72 -2.64
C GLN A 59 3.05 -8.32 -2.50
N LEU A 60 3.10 -7.73 -1.31
CA LEU A 60 2.62 -6.37 -1.07
C LEU A 60 3.42 -5.35 -1.90
N ARG A 61 4.74 -5.51 -1.97
CA ARG A 61 5.64 -4.66 -2.76
C ARG A 61 5.30 -4.71 -4.25
N GLU A 62 5.07 -5.90 -4.80
CA GLU A 62 4.69 -6.07 -6.22
C GLU A 62 3.37 -5.37 -6.54
N LEU A 63 2.35 -5.56 -5.69
CA LEU A 63 1.03 -4.94 -5.89
C LEU A 63 1.09 -3.40 -5.79
N ILE A 64 1.88 -2.87 -4.84
CA ILE A 64 2.08 -1.42 -4.74
C ILE A 64 2.85 -0.90 -5.95
N ALA A 65 3.87 -1.61 -6.43
CA ALA A 65 4.64 -1.20 -7.60
C ALA A 65 3.76 -1.08 -8.85
N ALA A 66 2.82 -2.02 -9.05
CA ALA A 66 1.82 -1.91 -10.12
C ALA A 66 0.94 -0.67 -9.94
N GLY A 67 0.42 -0.42 -8.73
CA GLY A 67 -0.38 0.78 -8.46
C GLY A 67 0.38 2.10 -8.59
N VAL A 68 1.68 2.12 -8.32
CA VAL A 68 2.55 3.29 -8.57
C VAL A 68 2.67 3.54 -10.06
N ALA A 69 2.94 2.50 -10.87
CA ALA A 69 3.01 2.63 -12.33
C ALA A 69 1.69 3.18 -12.92
N ASP A 70 0.55 2.62 -12.51
CA ASP A 70 -0.77 3.09 -12.93
C ASP A 70 -1.01 4.56 -12.53
N ALA A 71 -0.56 4.98 -11.35
CA ALA A 71 -0.70 6.36 -10.89
C ALA A 71 0.26 7.32 -11.61
N GLU A 72 1.45 6.86 -12.01
CA GLU A 72 2.38 7.62 -12.85
C GLU A 72 1.76 7.89 -14.22
N GLU A 73 1.17 6.88 -14.85
CA GLU A 73 0.43 7.04 -16.11
C GLU A 73 -0.74 8.03 -15.95
N GLN A 74 -1.56 7.88 -14.90
CA GLN A 74 -2.66 8.81 -14.64
C GLN A 74 -2.20 10.26 -14.47
N VAL A 75 -1.06 10.51 -13.83
CA VAL A 75 -0.51 11.87 -13.69
C VAL A 75 -0.17 12.49 -15.04
N LEU A 76 0.30 11.70 -16.00
CA LEU A 76 0.61 12.17 -17.36
C LEU A 76 -0.65 12.52 -18.16
N ASP A 77 -1.77 11.84 -17.87
CA ASP A 77 -3.05 12.02 -18.56
C ASP A 77 -3.92 13.13 -17.94
N VAL A 78 -3.53 13.71 -16.81
CA VAL A 78 -4.31 14.77 -16.14
C VAL A 78 -4.30 16.06 -16.96
N ASP A 79 -5.48 16.67 -17.13
CA ASP A 79 -5.62 18.00 -17.72
C ASP A 79 -4.92 19.06 -16.85
N THR A 80 -3.80 19.57 -17.37
CA THR A 80 -2.98 20.58 -16.69
C THR A 80 -3.69 21.93 -16.49
N SER A 81 -4.81 22.17 -17.19
CA SER A 81 -5.64 23.35 -16.98
C SER A 81 -6.51 23.28 -15.72
N GLU A 82 -6.56 22.12 -15.05
CA GLU A 82 -7.24 21.92 -13.77
C GLU A 82 -6.25 21.74 -12.60
N PRO A 83 -5.86 22.82 -11.89
CA PRO A 83 -4.84 22.74 -10.84
C PRO A 83 -5.21 21.80 -9.68
N ALA A 84 -6.50 21.65 -9.39
CA ALA A 84 -6.98 20.76 -8.36
C ALA A 84 -6.77 19.28 -8.73
N ALA A 85 -7.02 18.91 -9.99
CA ALA A 85 -6.80 17.56 -10.50
C ALA A 85 -5.31 17.21 -10.49
N VAL A 86 -4.45 18.11 -10.99
CA VAL A 86 -2.98 17.95 -10.96
C VAL A 86 -2.49 17.76 -9.52
N LYS A 87 -2.94 18.60 -8.60
CA LYS A 87 -2.55 18.51 -7.18
C LYS A 87 -2.98 17.18 -6.57
N GLN A 88 -4.20 16.73 -6.83
CA GLN A 88 -4.71 15.47 -6.29
C GLN A 88 -3.95 14.27 -6.86
N ALA A 89 -3.72 14.23 -8.17
CA ALA A 89 -2.97 13.15 -8.82
C ALA A 89 -1.52 13.08 -8.30
N ALA A 90 -0.83 14.22 -8.19
CA ALA A 90 0.51 14.30 -7.63
C ALA A 90 0.54 13.87 -6.14
N ALA A 91 -0.46 14.24 -5.35
CA ALA A 91 -0.56 13.82 -3.95
C ALA A 91 -0.77 12.31 -3.82
N THR A 92 -1.65 11.73 -4.64
CA THR A 92 -1.87 10.28 -4.70
C THR A 92 -0.59 9.53 -5.09
N LEU A 93 0.11 9.99 -6.14
CA LEU A 93 1.37 9.37 -6.55
C LEU A 93 2.43 9.44 -5.44
N ALA A 94 2.57 10.58 -4.78
CA ALA A 94 3.51 10.73 -3.66
C ALA A 94 3.17 9.78 -2.48
N ALA A 95 1.88 9.60 -2.18
CA ALA A 95 1.41 8.67 -1.16
C ALA A 95 1.75 7.21 -1.50
N LEU A 96 1.53 6.80 -2.75
CA LEU A 96 1.84 5.44 -3.22
C LEU A 96 3.36 5.16 -3.24
N ARG A 97 4.17 6.12 -3.70
CA ARG A 97 5.64 6.00 -3.65
C ARG A 97 6.16 5.86 -2.22
N ALA A 98 5.67 6.66 -1.27
CA ALA A 98 6.05 6.52 0.13
C ALA A 98 5.64 5.16 0.72
N THR A 99 4.52 4.59 0.27
CA THR A 99 4.08 3.24 0.64
C THR A 99 5.03 2.18 0.08
N GLN A 100 5.45 2.32 -1.19
CA GLN A 100 6.41 1.43 -1.85
C GLN A 100 7.75 1.42 -1.14
N GLU A 101 8.30 2.61 -0.86
CA GLU A 101 9.57 2.76 -0.15
C GLU A 101 9.51 2.18 1.26
N ALA A 102 8.41 2.39 1.99
CA ALA A 102 8.23 1.82 3.32
C ALA A 102 8.15 0.29 3.28
N THR A 103 7.50 -0.26 2.24
CA THR A 103 7.41 -1.72 2.06
C THR A 103 8.77 -2.32 1.74
N ALA A 104 9.58 -1.65 0.90
CA ALA A 104 10.95 -2.06 0.63
C ALA A 104 11.80 -2.09 1.91
N ARG A 105 11.74 -1.03 2.73
CA ARG A 105 12.44 -0.99 4.03
C ARG A 105 11.97 -2.08 4.99
N ALA A 106 10.67 -2.36 5.04
CA ALA A 106 10.13 -3.42 5.87
C ALA A 106 10.62 -4.81 5.41
N LEU A 107 10.70 -5.03 4.10
CA LEU A 107 11.20 -6.27 3.51
C LEU A 107 12.71 -6.48 3.79
N GLU A 108 13.50 -5.40 3.75
CA GLU A 108 14.92 -5.45 4.11
C GLU A 108 15.15 -5.76 5.60
N ALA A 109 14.18 -5.43 6.45
CA ALA A 109 14.23 -5.65 7.89
C ALA A 109 13.60 -6.97 8.36
N ALA A 110 12.94 -7.72 7.47
CA ALA A 110 12.26 -8.99 7.73
C ALA A 110 13.14 -10.21 7.43
#